data_AF-A0A1U7VEA9-F1
#
_entry.id   AF-A0A1U7VEA9-F1
#
_cell.length_a   1.000
_cell.length_b   1.000
_cell.length_c   1.000
_cell.angle_alpha   90.00
_cell.angle_beta   90.00
_cell.angle_gamma   90.00
#
_symmetry.space_group_name_H-M   'P 1'
#
loop_
_entity.id
_entity.type
_entity.pdbx_description
1 polymer ?
#
loop_
_entity_poly.entity_id
_entity_poly.type
_entity_poly.pdbx_seq_one_letter_code
_entity_poly.pdbx_strand_id
1 'polypeptide(L)'
;MDSADPARAFVKDVKRIIIKVGTAVVTRGDGRLALGRMGSLCEQIRELTTQGFEVILVTSGAVGVGRQRLRYRKLINSSFADLQKPQGDLDGKACAAVGQNGLMALYDTLFSQLDVTSAQLMVTDNDFRDPDFRRQLNETVNSLLCLKVVPIFNENDAISTRKAPYELSLQDSSGIFWDNDSLAALLALELKADLLVLLSDVDGLYTGPPSDPQSELIHTYVKEKHEGLITFGDKSRVGRGGMTAKVKAAVYAAYAGIPVVITSGFANNNIIKALDGERVGTLFHREAIKWASTGDIDAREMAVSARECARRLQALSSQERSKILLDVADALEANEEEILAENEADVAAAQQAGYEKALISRLALKPGKISSLANSVRVLANMDEPIGRILKRTELADGIILEKTSSPLGVLLIIFESRPDALVQIASLAVRSGNGLLLKGGKEAKRSNAILHKVITSAVPPSVGEKLIGLVTSREEIPELLKLDDVIDLVIPRGSNKLVSQIKAATKIPVLGHADGICHIFIDKSADLDMAKRIVSDAKTDYPAACNAMETLLVHKDLVQTGGLNDLILELQEKGEASLVNSLYN
;
A
#
# COMPACT_ATOMS: atom_id res chain seq x y z
N MET A 1 -7.35 -6.60 18.00
CA MET A 1 -5.93 -7.00 18.00
C MET A 1 -5.56 -7.58 16.64
N ASP A 2 -6.01 -6.97 15.53
CA ASP A 2 -5.75 -7.48 14.18
C ASP A 2 -5.24 -6.35 13.29
N SER A 3 -3.94 -6.07 13.39
CA SER A 3 -3.21 -5.14 12.51
C SER A 3 -1.90 -5.73 11.99
N ALA A 4 -1.73 -7.06 12.05
CA ALA A 4 -0.51 -7.71 11.60
C ALA A 4 -0.46 -7.69 10.07
N ASP A 5 0.60 -7.09 9.52
CA ASP A 5 0.84 -7.05 8.08
C ASP A 5 0.97 -8.48 7.54
N PRO A 6 0.17 -8.91 6.54
CA PRO A 6 0.27 -10.26 5.98
C PRO A 6 1.68 -10.60 5.48
N ALA A 7 2.44 -9.60 4.99
CA ALA A 7 3.84 -9.77 4.58
C ALA A 7 4.79 -10.11 5.75
N ARG A 8 4.35 -9.87 7.00
CA ARG A 8 5.10 -10.13 8.23
C ARG A 8 4.54 -11.29 9.04
N ALA A 9 3.58 -12.05 8.51
CA ALA A 9 2.99 -13.18 9.23
C ALA A 9 4.02 -14.27 9.64
N PHE A 10 5.14 -14.37 8.91
CA PHE A 10 6.23 -15.32 9.19
C PHE A 10 6.87 -15.11 10.58
N VAL A 11 6.74 -13.93 11.19
CA VAL A 11 7.35 -13.64 12.50
C VAL A 11 6.82 -14.53 13.62
N LYS A 12 5.62 -15.12 13.45
CA LYS A 12 5.03 -16.05 14.42
C LYS A 12 5.84 -17.33 14.59
N ASP A 13 6.63 -17.69 13.58
CA ASP A 13 7.43 -18.92 13.56
C ASP A 13 8.90 -18.67 13.94
N VAL A 14 9.28 -17.40 14.18
CA VAL A 14 10.65 -17.02 14.53
C VAL A 14 11.01 -17.50 15.93
N LYS A 15 12.17 -18.14 16.08
CA LYS A 15 12.75 -18.55 17.37
C LYS A 15 14.16 -18.02 17.55
N ARG A 16 14.99 -18.13 16.51
CA ARG A 16 16.38 -17.70 16.51
C ARG A 16 16.57 -16.42 15.72
N ILE A 17 17.13 -15.41 16.37
CA ILE A 17 17.24 -14.06 15.82
C ILE A 17 18.68 -13.59 15.91
N ILE A 18 19.18 -13.03 14.81
CA ILE A 18 20.42 -12.27 14.82
C ILE A 18 20.10 -10.78 14.77
N ILE A 19 20.65 -10.03 15.71
CA ILE A 19 20.50 -8.58 15.77
C ILE A 19 21.87 -7.96 15.50
N LYS A 20 21.99 -7.23 14.40
CA LYS A 20 23.20 -6.48 14.07
C LYS A 20 23.05 -5.04 14.48
N VAL A 21 24.06 -4.51 15.17
CA VAL A 21 24.08 -3.13 15.66
C VAL A 21 25.21 -2.36 15.00
N GLY A 22 24.85 -1.31 14.24
CA GLY A 22 25.82 -0.46 13.56
C GLY A 22 26.63 0.45 14.49
N THR A 23 27.78 0.91 14.00
CA THR A 23 28.66 1.84 14.75
C THR A 23 27.92 3.10 15.21
N ALA A 24 27.06 3.69 14.37
CA ALA A 24 26.30 4.89 14.71
C ALA A 24 25.25 4.68 15.82
N VAL A 25 24.80 3.43 16.02
CA VAL A 25 23.87 3.09 17.09
C VAL A 25 24.62 3.02 18.43
N VAL A 26 25.79 2.36 18.45
CA VAL A 26 26.60 2.21 19.67
C VAL A 26 27.46 3.43 20.02
N THR A 27 27.72 4.35 19.09
CA THR A 27 28.50 5.57 19.36
C THR A 27 27.70 6.86 19.16
N ARG A 28 28.06 7.90 19.91
CA ARG A 28 27.57 9.27 19.75
C ARG A 28 28.39 10.00 18.69
N GLY A 29 27.94 11.18 18.26
CA GLY A 29 28.64 12.01 17.27
C GLY A 29 30.07 12.45 17.68
N ASP A 30 30.40 12.38 18.97
CA ASP A 30 31.76 12.64 19.50
C ASP A 30 32.65 11.38 19.57
N GLY A 31 32.14 10.23 19.12
CA GLY A 31 32.82 8.93 19.14
C GLY A 31 32.74 8.17 20.46
N ARG A 32 32.09 8.71 21.50
CA ARG A 32 31.85 8.02 22.78
C ARG A 32 30.76 6.97 22.65
N LEU A 33 30.76 5.97 23.53
CA LEU A 33 29.68 5.00 23.62
C LEU A 33 28.34 5.68 23.97
N ALA A 34 27.29 5.28 23.28
CA ALA A 34 25.94 5.78 23.48
C ALA A 34 25.21 4.95 24.54
N LEU A 35 25.58 5.16 25.82
CA LEU A 35 25.09 4.40 26.97
C LEU A 35 23.57 4.22 26.99
N GLY A 36 22.78 5.29 26.81
CA GLY A 36 21.32 5.20 26.82
C GLY A 36 20.75 4.32 25.72
N ARG A 37 21.31 4.39 24.49
CA ARG A 37 20.88 3.53 23.37
C ARG A 37 21.29 2.07 23.58
N MET A 38 22.50 1.84 24.09
CA MET A 38 22.95 0.49 24.42
C MET A 38 22.14 -0.13 25.57
N GLY A 39 21.76 0.65 26.58
CA GLY A 39 20.87 0.21 27.65
C GLY A 39 19.50 -0.22 27.12
N SER A 40 18.86 0.63 26.31
CA SER A 40 17.56 0.30 25.68
C SER A 40 17.64 -0.94 24.76
N LEU A 41 18.76 -1.13 24.06
CA LEU A 41 19.01 -2.33 23.27
C LEU A 41 19.10 -3.59 24.17
N CYS A 42 19.88 -3.51 25.25
CA CYS A 42 20.04 -4.62 26.19
C CYS A 42 18.70 -4.98 26.89
N GLU A 43 17.87 -3.98 27.22
CA GLU A 43 16.52 -4.19 27.76
C GLU A 43 15.62 -4.95 26.78
N GLN A 44 15.61 -4.55 25.50
CA GLN A 44 14.86 -5.26 24.46
C GLN A 44 15.35 -6.71 24.30
N ILE A 45 16.68 -6.92 24.28
CA ILE A 45 17.26 -8.28 24.17
C ILE A 45 16.87 -9.12 25.39
N ARG A 46 16.94 -8.58 26.60
CA ARG A 46 16.50 -9.25 27.82
C ARG A 46 15.03 -9.65 27.73
N GLU A 47 14.19 -8.79 27.19
CA GLU A 47 12.78 -9.10 26.99
C GLU A 47 12.57 -10.30 26.06
N LEU A 48 13.26 -10.31 24.91
CA LEU A 48 13.20 -11.43 23.97
C LEU A 48 13.72 -12.74 24.58
N THR A 49 14.84 -12.70 25.28
CA THR A 49 15.38 -13.88 25.97
C THR A 49 14.42 -14.39 27.05
N THR A 50 13.70 -13.49 27.74
CA THR A 50 12.66 -13.86 28.72
C THR A 50 11.47 -14.56 28.04
N GLN A 51 11.09 -14.10 26.85
CA GLN A 51 10.03 -14.69 26.03
C GLN A 51 10.44 -16.02 25.35
N GLY A 52 11.71 -16.42 25.48
CA GLY A 52 12.22 -17.71 24.99
C GLY A 52 12.87 -17.66 23.61
N PHE A 53 13.11 -16.47 23.05
CA PHE A 53 13.86 -16.32 21.81
C PHE A 53 15.36 -16.60 22.02
N GLU A 54 15.97 -17.24 21.03
CA GLU A 54 17.42 -17.42 20.93
C GLU A 54 18.04 -16.19 20.25
N VAL A 55 18.62 -15.29 21.03
CA VAL A 55 19.13 -14.02 20.52
C VAL A 55 20.66 -14.05 20.38
N ILE A 56 21.15 -13.73 19.19
CA ILE A 56 22.57 -13.55 18.88
C ILE A 56 22.80 -12.10 18.48
N LEU A 57 23.81 -11.46 19.06
CA LEU A 57 24.13 -10.06 18.82
C LEU A 57 25.38 -9.95 17.95
N VAL A 58 25.34 -9.14 16.89
CA VAL A 58 26.52 -8.77 16.10
C VAL A 58 26.74 -7.27 16.27
N THR A 59 27.80 -6.88 16.96
CA THR A 59 28.05 -5.46 17.28
C THR A 59 29.13 -4.85 16.37
N SER A 60 29.27 -3.53 16.39
CA SER A 60 30.32 -2.75 15.72
C SER A 60 30.86 -1.67 16.66
N GLY A 61 31.74 -0.78 16.18
CA GLY A 61 32.10 0.45 16.90
C GLY A 61 33.37 0.40 17.74
N ALA A 62 34.00 -0.78 17.90
CA ALA A 62 35.27 -0.94 18.61
C ALA A 62 36.34 0.05 18.13
N VAL A 63 36.52 0.21 16.82
CA VAL A 63 37.50 1.15 16.24
C VAL A 63 37.24 2.60 16.67
N GLY A 64 35.98 3.03 16.71
CA GLY A 64 35.61 4.39 17.12
C GLY A 64 35.92 4.65 18.60
N VAL A 65 35.52 3.71 19.45
CA VAL A 65 35.76 3.74 20.90
C VAL A 65 37.26 3.77 21.21
N GLY A 66 38.03 2.89 20.57
CA GLY A 66 39.47 2.82 20.79
C GLY A 66 40.20 4.04 20.24
N ARG A 67 39.76 4.59 19.10
CA ARG A 67 40.32 5.85 18.56
C ARG A 67 40.19 6.98 19.57
N GLN A 68 39.06 7.11 20.25
CA GLN A 68 38.89 8.12 21.29
C GLN A 68 39.82 7.90 22.48
N ARG A 69 39.90 6.67 23.00
CA ARG A 69 40.79 6.31 24.13
C ARG A 69 42.26 6.55 23.78
N LEU A 70 42.67 6.15 22.57
CA LEU A 70 44.02 6.33 22.08
C LEU A 70 44.35 7.79 21.76
N ARG A 71 43.39 8.61 21.31
CA ARG A 71 43.59 10.07 21.17
C ARG A 71 43.93 10.71 22.50
N TYR A 72 43.18 10.36 23.56
CA TYR A 72 43.47 10.84 24.90
C TYR A 72 44.85 10.37 25.40
N ARG A 73 45.19 9.09 25.17
CA ARG A 73 46.49 8.53 25.56
C ARG A 73 47.66 9.17 24.78
N LYS A 74 47.47 9.42 23.48
CA LYS A 74 48.43 10.13 22.62
C LYS A 74 48.63 11.55 23.13
N LEU A 75 47.56 12.27 23.46
CA LEU A 75 47.63 13.64 23.98
C LEU A 75 48.44 13.71 25.29
N ILE A 76 48.18 12.82 26.24
CA ILE A 76 48.88 12.83 27.55
C ILE A 76 50.34 12.40 27.45
N ASN A 77 50.66 11.49 26.52
CA ASN A 77 52.03 11.00 26.34
C ASN A 77 52.82 11.77 25.26
N SER A 78 52.24 12.83 24.67
CA SER A 78 52.93 13.67 23.69
C SER A 78 53.71 14.76 24.41
N SER A 79 54.95 15.00 23.98
CA SER A 79 55.66 16.20 24.41
C SER A 79 55.06 17.45 23.75
N PHE A 80 55.42 18.64 24.27
CA PHE A 80 55.00 19.91 23.65
C PHE A 80 55.46 20.02 22.18
N ALA A 81 56.62 19.46 21.84
CA ALA A 81 57.15 19.43 20.47
C ALA A 81 56.36 18.48 19.54
N ASP A 82 55.79 17.39 20.08
CA ASP A 82 54.97 16.46 19.30
C ASP A 82 53.58 17.03 18.98
N LEU A 83 53.03 17.87 19.86
CA LEU A 83 51.76 18.56 19.64
C LEU A 83 51.83 19.63 18.53
N GLN A 84 53.03 20.13 18.22
CA GLN A 84 53.25 21.08 17.13
C GLN A 84 53.33 20.41 15.74
N LYS A 85 53.52 19.09 15.67
CA LYS A 85 53.55 18.35 14.40
C LYS A 85 52.13 17.98 13.94
N PRO A 86 51.88 17.86 12.62
CA PRO A 86 50.63 17.31 12.10
C PRO A 86 50.39 15.92 12.71
N GLN A 87 49.32 15.80 13.48
CA GLN A 87 48.99 14.55 14.15
C GLN A 87 48.51 13.54 13.09
N GLY A 88 49.36 12.55 12.78
CA GLY A 88 48.97 11.43 11.92
C GLY A 88 47.81 10.63 12.49
N ASP A 89 47.04 10.01 11.60
CA ASP A 89 45.88 9.19 11.95
C ASP A 89 46.31 7.96 12.77
N LEU A 90 45.46 7.56 13.72
CA LEU A 90 45.73 6.40 14.56
C LEU A 90 45.51 5.10 13.78
N ASP A 91 46.36 4.11 14.02
CA ASP A 91 46.21 2.79 13.42
C ASP A 91 44.84 2.17 13.80
N GLY A 92 44.07 1.79 12.78
CA GLY A 92 42.73 1.25 12.92
C GLY A 92 42.70 -0.08 13.67
N LYS A 93 43.75 -0.91 13.55
CA LYS A 93 43.84 -2.21 14.23
C LYS A 93 44.11 -2.05 15.71
N ALA A 94 45.06 -1.19 16.07
CA ALA A 94 45.28 -0.79 17.46
C ALA A 94 44.02 -0.17 18.09
N CYS A 95 43.30 0.68 17.34
CA CYS A 95 42.02 1.23 17.78
C CYS A 95 40.99 0.12 18.02
N ALA A 96 40.86 -0.86 17.12
CA ALA A 96 39.95 -1.99 17.31
C ALA A 96 40.28 -2.78 18.58
N ALA A 97 41.55 -3.13 18.79
CA ALA A 97 42.00 -3.89 19.96
C ALA A 97 41.65 -3.18 21.28
N VAL A 98 41.96 -1.88 21.39
CA VAL A 98 41.69 -1.08 22.60
C VAL A 98 40.20 -0.88 22.82
N GLY A 99 39.45 -0.63 21.75
CA GLY A 99 38.03 -0.37 21.84
C GLY A 99 37.18 -1.61 22.09
N GLN A 100 37.60 -2.77 21.59
CA GLN A 100 36.86 -4.03 21.76
C GLN A 100 36.71 -4.42 23.23
N ASN A 101 37.79 -4.28 24.01
CA ASN A 101 37.74 -4.49 25.46
C ASN A 101 36.70 -3.59 26.13
N GLY A 102 36.73 -2.28 25.83
CA GLY A 102 35.81 -1.31 26.43
C GLY A 102 34.35 -1.53 26.01
N LEU A 103 34.13 -1.92 24.75
CA LEU A 103 32.79 -2.21 24.23
C LEU A 103 32.19 -3.44 24.92
N MET A 104 32.97 -4.52 25.06
CA MET A 104 32.49 -5.74 25.72
C MET A 104 32.29 -5.58 27.22
N ALA A 105 33.20 -4.88 27.92
CA ALA A 105 33.01 -4.59 29.34
C ALA A 105 31.69 -3.84 29.59
N LEU A 106 31.30 -2.94 28.68
CA LEU A 106 30.03 -2.24 28.78
C LEU A 106 28.83 -3.17 28.52
N TYR A 107 28.88 -4.00 27.47
CA TYR A 107 27.81 -4.98 27.23
C TYR A 107 27.64 -5.92 28.42
N ASP A 108 28.75 -6.46 28.94
CA ASP A 108 28.75 -7.36 30.09
C ASP A 108 28.17 -6.69 31.33
N THR A 109 28.55 -5.43 31.60
CA THR A 109 27.98 -4.64 32.69
C THR A 109 26.47 -4.45 32.51
N LEU A 110 26.02 -4.01 31.33
CA LEU A 110 24.60 -3.74 31.07
C LEU A 110 23.75 -5.01 31.13
N PHE A 111 24.20 -6.11 30.54
CA PHE A 111 23.48 -7.38 30.59
C PHE A 111 23.46 -7.97 32.00
N SER A 112 24.56 -7.87 32.75
CA SER A 112 24.61 -8.31 34.15
C SER A 112 23.62 -7.55 35.04
N GLN A 113 23.41 -6.25 34.81
CA GLN A 113 22.37 -5.48 35.52
C GLN A 113 20.94 -5.91 35.18
N LEU A 114 20.76 -6.66 34.09
CA LEU A 114 19.47 -7.17 33.61
C LEU A 114 19.34 -8.69 33.83
N ASP A 115 20.22 -9.30 34.63
CA ASP A 115 20.28 -10.75 34.88
C ASP A 115 20.44 -11.60 33.60
N VAL A 116 21.07 -11.03 32.57
CA VAL A 116 21.40 -11.73 31.31
C VAL A 116 22.90 -11.96 31.27
N THR A 117 23.32 -13.19 30.96
CA THR A 117 24.73 -13.49 30.73
C THR A 117 25.06 -13.27 29.26
N SER A 118 26.19 -12.63 28.97
CA SER A 118 26.70 -12.45 27.62
C SER A 118 28.02 -13.19 27.39
N ALA A 119 28.29 -13.63 26.17
CA ALA A 119 29.54 -14.30 25.82
C ALA A 119 30.17 -13.66 24.58
N GLN A 120 31.44 -13.26 24.68
CA GLN A 120 32.17 -12.68 23.56
C GLN A 120 32.64 -13.78 22.60
N LEU A 121 32.40 -13.58 21.30
CA LEU A 121 32.96 -14.40 20.22
C LEU A 121 33.60 -13.49 19.17
N MET A 122 34.89 -13.68 18.91
CA MET A 122 35.66 -12.90 17.94
C MET A 122 36.01 -13.78 16.76
N VAL A 123 35.75 -13.28 15.55
CA VAL A 123 35.97 -14.03 14.31
C VAL A 123 36.66 -13.15 13.27
N THR A 124 37.20 -13.77 12.24
CA THR A 124 37.78 -13.15 11.05
C THR A 124 37.20 -13.77 9.79
N ASP A 125 37.38 -13.11 8.66
CA ASP A 125 36.93 -13.63 7.36
C ASP A 125 37.59 -14.95 6.95
N ASN A 126 38.80 -15.21 7.43
CA ASN A 126 39.49 -16.48 7.16
C ASN A 126 38.88 -17.66 7.91
N ASP A 127 38.31 -17.45 9.10
CA ASP A 127 37.82 -18.54 9.95
C ASP A 127 36.67 -19.30 9.26
N PHE A 128 35.81 -18.58 8.54
CA PHE A 128 34.68 -19.18 7.82
C PHE A 128 35.09 -19.91 6.53
N ARG A 129 36.37 -19.91 6.15
CA ARG A 129 36.85 -20.79 5.07
C ARG A 129 37.00 -22.23 5.55
N ASP A 130 37.26 -22.42 6.83
CA ASP A 130 37.46 -23.73 7.45
C ASP A 130 36.10 -24.39 7.83
N PRO A 131 35.77 -25.57 7.28
CA PRO A 131 34.56 -26.30 7.65
C PRO A 131 34.54 -26.77 9.11
N ASP A 132 35.69 -27.10 9.70
CA ASP A 132 35.75 -27.58 11.09
C ASP A 132 35.52 -26.43 12.06
N PHE A 133 36.05 -25.24 11.77
CA PHE A 133 35.70 -24.02 12.49
C PHE A 133 34.19 -23.77 12.50
N ARG A 134 33.53 -23.89 11.34
CA ARG A 134 32.07 -23.67 11.22
C ARG A 134 31.25 -24.69 12.02
N ARG A 135 31.70 -25.95 12.09
CA ARG A 135 31.11 -26.98 12.96
C ARG A 135 31.26 -26.60 14.43
N GLN A 136 32.46 -26.27 14.86
CA GLN A 136 32.76 -25.91 16.25
C GLN A 136 32.01 -24.63 16.69
N LEU A 137 31.92 -23.65 15.78
CA LEU A 137 31.16 -22.42 15.98
C LEU A 137 29.69 -22.75 16.28
N ASN A 138 29.07 -23.60 15.46
CA ASN A 138 27.69 -24.05 15.65
C ASN A 138 27.50 -24.75 17.00
N GLU A 139 28.35 -25.72 17.34
CA GLU A 139 28.27 -26.45 18.62
C GLU A 139 28.41 -25.52 19.83
N THR A 140 29.33 -24.56 19.75
CA THR A 140 29.57 -23.60 20.83
C THR A 140 28.39 -22.66 20.99
N VAL A 141 27.89 -22.08 19.90
CA VAL A 141 26.74 -21.17 19.94
C VAL A 141 25.49 -21.87 20.44
N ASN A 142 25.19 -23.09 19.95
CA ASN A 142 24.03 -23.85 20.43
C ASN A 142 24.15 -24.15 21.94
N SER A 143 25.35 -24.46 22.42
CA SER A 143 25.59 -24.70 23.86
C SER A 143 25.35 -23.43 24.69
N LEU A 144 25.77 -22.26 24.21
CA LEU A 144 25.51 -20.97 24.86
C LEU A 144 24.01 -20.64 24.88
N LEU A 145 23.31 -20.81 23.76
CA LEU A 145 21.88 -20.54 23.64
C LEU A 145 21.04 -21.47 24.54
N CYS A 146 21.40 -22.74 24.66
CA CYS A 146 20.77 -23.69 25.60
C CYS A 146 20.87 -23.21 27.06
N LEU A 147 21.93 -22.47 27.41
CA LEU A 147 22.13 -21.87 28.72
C LEU A 147 21.51 -20.46 28.84
N LYS A 148 20.76 -20.00 27.83
CA LYS A 148 20.21 -18.65 27.72
C LYS A 148 21.28 -17.54 27.80
N VAL A 149 22.50 -17.84 27.38
CA VAL A 149 23.58 -16.86 27.24
C VAL A 149 23.45 -16.19 25.88
N VAL A 150 23.55 -14.84 25.84
CA VAL A 150 23.52 -14.06 24.59
C VAL A 150 24.93 -14.04 23.98
N PRO A 151 25.18 -14.71 22.84
CA PRO A 151 26.46 -14.64 22.16
C PRO A 151 26.60 -13.28 21.46
N ILE A 152 27.72 -12.60 21.67
CA ILE A 152 28.05 -11.31 21.08
C ILE A 152 29.24 -11.46 20.15
N PHE A 153 28.97 -11.39 18.86
CA PHE A 153 29.95 -11.43 17.79
C PHE A 153 30.46 -10.05 17.43
N ASN A 154 31.76 -9.97 17.13
CA ASN A 154 32.35 -8.86 16.40
C ASN A 154 33.50 -9.37 15.52
N GLU A 155 33.74 -8.70 14.40
CA GLU A 155 34.93 -8.93 13.60
C GLU A 155 36.18 -8.56 14.41
N ASN A 156 37.19 -9.42 14.35
CA ASN A 156 38.48 -9.22 14.98
C ASN A 156 39.38 -8.34 14.13
N ASP A 157 38.94 -7.08 13.97
CA ASP A 157 39.63 -6.02 13.25
C ASP A 157 41.10 -5.81 13.71
N ALA A 158 41.45 -6.21 14.94
CA ALA A 158 42.80 -6.09 15.48
C ALA A 158 43.81 -6.98 14.74
N ILE A 159 43.39 -8.15 14.29
CA ILE A 159 44.27 -9.14 13.63
C ILE A 159 43.77 -9.55 12.24
N SER A 160 42.61 -9.06 11.80
CA SER A 160 42.09 -9.27 10.45
C SER A 160 43.15 -8.88 9.40
N THR A 161 43.37 -9.74 8.41
CA THR A 161 44.43 -9.57 7.41
C THR A 161 44.07 -8.55 6.32
N ARG A 162 42.87 -7.98 6.38
CA ARG A 162 42.40 -6.95 5.44
C ARG A 162 43.21 -5.66 5.53
N LYS A 163 43.52 -5.09 4.36
CA LYS A 163 44.22 -3.80 4.19
C LYS A 163 43.34 -2.79 3.43
N ALA A 164 42.21 -2.41 4.02
CA ALA A 164 41.28 -1.36 3.55
C ALA A 164 40.67 -1.53 2.13
N PRO A 165 39.51 -0.89 1.81
CA PRO A 165 38.68 -1.24 0.66
C PRO A 165 38.85 -0.28 -0.53
N TYR A 166 38.52 -0.70 -1.74
CA TYR A 166 37.54 -0.11 -2.68
C TYR A 166 37.79 -0.63 -4.11
N GLU A 167 36.75 -1.22 -4.70
CA GLU A 167 36.54 -1.50 -6.12
C GLU A 167 37.25 -2.70 -6.81
N LEU A 168 36.37 -3.55 -7.38
CA LEU A 168 36.47 -4.38 -8.59
C LEU A 168 37.63 -5.39 -8.74
N SER A 169 37.29 -6.68 -8.73
CA SER A 169 37.59 -7.56 -9.87
C SER A 169 36.69 -8.80 -9.90
N LEU A 170 36.18 -9.10 -11.10
CA LEU A 170 35.52 -10.35 -11.47
C LEU A 170 36.54 -11.49 -11.41
N GLN A 171 36.93 -11.96 -10.22
CA GLN A 171 37.73 -13.19 -10.11
C GLN A 171 37.80 -13.86 -8.72
N ASP A 172 37.07 -13.38 -7.71
CA ASP A 172 36.97 -14.09 -6.43
C ASP A 172 35.66 -14.89 -6.35
N SER A 173 35.77 -16.19 -6.59
CA SER A 173 34.69 -17.19 -6.61
C SER A 173 33.97 -17.43 -5.27
N SER A 174 34.19 -16.58 -4.26
CA SER A 174 33.46 -16.58 -2.98
C SER A 174 32.70 -15.29 -2.66
N GLY A 175 32.97 -14.15 -3.32
CA GLY A 175 32.06 -12.98 -3.40
C GLY A 175 31.60 -12.24 -2.13
N ILE A 176 32.06 -12.54 -0.91
CA ILE A 176 31.53 -11.91 0.32
C ILE A 176 32.36 -10.69 0.77
N PHE A 177 31.77 -9.51 0.65
CA PHE A 177 32.30 -8.23 1.15
C PHE A 177 32.26 -8.18 2.70
N TRP A 178 33.29 -8.65 3.41
CA TRP A 178 33.27 -8.72 4.88
C TRP A 178 33.34 -7.35 5.59
N ASP A 179 32.22 -6.97 6.18
CA ASP A 179 32.04 -6.04 7.29
C ASP A 179 31.08 -6.69 8.30
N ASN A 180 30.72 -6.01 9.39
CA ASN A 180 29.82 -6.62 10.38
C ASN A 180 28.37 -6.79 9.86
N ASP A 181 27.99 -6.11 8.78
CA ASP A 181 26.70 -6.35 8.11
C ASP A 181 26.72 -7.71 7.39
N SER A 182 27.78 -7.96 6.60
CA SER A 182 28.00 -9.25 5.94
C SER A 182 28.30 -10.39 6.92
N LEU A 183 29.02 -10.13 8.01
CA LEU A 183 29.22 -11.11 9.08
C LEU A 183 27.88 -11.52 9.68
N ALA A 184 26.98 -10.57 9.94
CA ALA A 184 25.66 -10.89 10.48
C ALA A 184 24.81 -11.71 9.50
N ALA A 185 24.85 -11.38 8.21
CA ALA A 185 24.19 -12.18 7.18
C ALA A 185 24.77 -13.60 7.11
N LEU A 186 26.10 -13.75 7.11
CA LEU A 186 26.74 -15.06 7.06
C LEU A 186 26.46 -15.90 8.32
N LEU A 187 26.54 -15.30 9.50
CA LEU A 187 26.16 -15.96 10.76
C LEU A 187 24.70 -16.39 10.73
N ALA A 188 23.80 -15.60 10.13
CA ALA A 188 22.39 -15.97 10.02
C ALA A 188 22.23 -17.25 9.20
N LEU A 189 22.96 -17.40 8.10
CA LEU A 189 22.99 -18.63 7.31
C LEU A 189 23.61 -19.80 8.09
N GLU A 190 24.81 -19.62 8.63
CA GLU A 190 25.56 -20.70 9.27
C GLU A 190 24.89 -21.22 10.56
N LEU A 191 24.24 -20.33 11.31
CA LEU A 191 23.54 -20.65 12.56
C LEU A 191 22.04 -20.87 12.36
N LYS A 192 21.56 -20.87 11.10
CA LYS A 192 20.15 -21.08 10.73
C LYS A 192 19.19 -20.18 11.51
N ALA A 193 19.43 -18.88 11.48
CA ALA A 193 18.53 -17.92 12.09
C ALA A 193 17.22 -17.80 11.29
N ASP A 194 16.12 -17.59 12.01
CA ASP A 194 14.79 -17.40 11.42
C ASP A 194 14.55 -15.93 11.01
N LEU A 195 15.28 -15.00 11.62
CA LEU A 195 15.20 -13.57 11.34
C LEU A 195 16.55 -12.87 11.56
N LEU A 196 16.91 -11.98 10.64
CA LEU A 196 18.03 -11.05 10.80
C LEU A 196 17.49 -9.61 10.94
N VAL A 197 17.88 -8.91 12.00
CA VAL A 197 17.53 -7.49 12.20
C VAL A 197 18.79 -6.64 12.08
N LEU A 198 18.83 -5.73 11.11
CA LEU A 198 19.94 -4.79 10.93
C LEU A 198 19.55 -3.41 11.46
N LEU A 199 20.11 -3.01 12.60
CA LEU A 199 19.87 -1.68 13.17
C LEU A 199 20.73 -0.61 12.50
N SER A 200 20.05 0.43 12.00
CA SER A 200 20.66 1.61 11.38
C SER A 200 20.38 2.90 12.17
N ASP A 201 20.99 3.98 11.74
CA ASP A 201 20.76 5.37 12.15
C ASP A 201 19.58 6.05 11.41
N VAL A 202 18.85 5.30 10.58
CA VAL A 202 17.63 5.72 9.87
C VAL A 202 16.55 4.65 10.03
N ASP A 203 15.29 5.02 9.81
CA ASP A 203 14.13 4.15 10.08
C ASP A 203 14.03 2.94 9.14
N GLY A 204 14.64 3.01 7.97
CA GLY A 204 14.73 1.94 6.99
C GLY A 204 15.29 2.47 5.67
N LEU A 205 14.88 1.86 4.57
CA LEU A 205 15.22 2.26 3.21
C LEU A 205 14.17 3.24 2.68
N TYR A 206 14.61 4.31 2.03
CA TYR A 206 13.72 5.34 1.52
C TYR A 206 13.76 5.42 -0.02
N THR A 207 12.70 5.94 -0.63
CA THR A 207 12.64 6.20 -2.09
C THR A 207 13.60 7.32 -2.53
N GLY A 208 14.02 8.18 -1.61
CA GLY A 208 15.06 9.20 -1.79
C GLY A 208 15.87 9.43 -0.51
N PRO A 209 16.62 10.54 -0.40
CA PRO A 209 17.30 10.91 0.84
C PRO A 209 16.29 11.13 1.99
N PRO A 210 16.50 10.58 3.20
CA PRO A 210 15.56 10.72 4.31
C PRO A 210 15.28 12.17 4.75
N SER A 211 16.14 13.13 4.37
CA SER A 211 15.96 14.56 4.61
C SER A 211 14.99 15.24 3.63
N ASP A 212 14.63 14.57 2.53
CA ASP A 212 13.71 15.10 1.52
C ASP A 212 12.25 14.84 1.95
N PRO A 213 11.38 15.87 2.02
CA PRO A 213 9.97 15.70 2.35
C PRO A 213 9.17 14.80 1.40
N GLN A 214 9.64 14.60 0.16
CA GLN A 214 9.02 13.71 -0.83
C GLN A 214 9.50 12.25 -0.69
N SER A 215 10.45 12.00 0.20
CA SER A 215 11.05 10.68 0.37
C SER A 215 10.22 9.83 1.33
N GLU A 216 9.73 8.70 0.83
CA GLU A 216 8.86 7.79 1.55
C GLU A 216 9.63 6.53 2.01
N LEU A 217 9.24 5.99 3.15
CA LEU A 217 9.83 4.77 3.71
C LEU A 217 9.34 3.55 2.93
N ILE A 218 10.26 2.75 2.41
CA ILE A 218 9.97 1.49 1.74
C ILE A 218 9.75 0.43 2.83
N HIS A 219 8.50 -0.01 3.04
CA HIS A 219 8.19 -1.01 4.07
C HIS A 219 8.58 -2.45 3.68
N THR A 220 8.56 -2.76 2.39
CA THR A 220 8.95 -4.06 1.83
C THR A 220 9.80 -3.86 0.58
N TYR A 221 11.04 -4.32 0.62
CA TYR A 221 11.97 -4.24 -0.49
C TYR A 221 11.69 -5.32 -1.54
N VAL A 222 11.53 -4.87 -2.77
CA VAL A 222 11.33 -5.68 -3.97
C VAL A 222 12.41 -5.29 -4.97
N LYS A 223 13.28 -6.22 -5.34
CA LYS A 223 14.50 -5.93 -6.10
C LYS A 223 14.19 -5.30 -7.46
N GLU A 224 13.29 -5.89 -8.22
CA GLU A 224 12.90 -5.49 -9.58
C GLU A 224 12.31 -4.08 -9.62
N LYS A 225 11.73 -3.64 -8.50
CA LYS A 225 11.06 -2.37 -8.35
C LYS A 225 11.97 -1.27 -7.82
N HIS A 226 12.80 -1.59 -6.82
CA HIS A 226 13.52 -0.57 -6.05
C HIS A 226 15.01 -0.50 -6.36
N GLU A 227 15.64 -1.55 -6.92
CA GLU A 227 17.10 -1.60 -7.14
C GLU A 227 17.59 -0.43 -8.03
N GLY A 228 16.77 0.03 -8.99
CA GLY A 228 17.08 1.18 -9.85
C GLY A 228 16.60 2.54 -9.35
N LEU A 229 15.81 2.59 -8.27
CA LEU A 229 15.22 3.84 -7.74
C LEU A 229 15.96 4.39 -6.52
N ILE A 230 16.68 3.55 -5.78
CA ILE A 230 17.33 3.94 -4.53
C ILE A 230 18.64 4.68 -4.82
N THR A 231 18.71 5.94 -4.38
CA THR A 231 19.97 6.68 -4.34
C THR A 231 20.64 6.49 -2.99
N PHE A 232 21.76 5.78 -2.94
CA PHE A 232 22.55 5.62 -1.72
C PHE A 232 23.35 6.90 -1.44
N GLY A 233 23.06 7.58 -0.33
CA GLY A 233 23.84 8.74 0.12
C GLY A 233 25.25 8.40 0.60
N ASP A 234 26.03 9.44 0.92
CA ASP A 234 27.41 9.32 1.40
C ASP A 234 27.55 8.44 2.65
N LYS A 235 28.72 7.81 2.82
CA LYS A 235 29.04 6.94 3.97
C LYS A 235 28.86 7.70 5.29
N SER A 236 28.34 7.02 6.31
CA SER A 236 28.17 7.62 7.64
C SER A 236 29.50 8.09 8.23
N ARG A 237 29.49 9.24 8.92
CA ARG A 237 30.68 9.96 9.45
C ARG A 237 31.58 9.11 10.38
N VAL A 238 31.05 8.02 10.94
CA VAL A 238 31.72 7.18 11.95
C VAL A 238 31.77 5.68 11.59
N GLY A 239 31.06 5.24 10.55
CA GLY A 239 30.95 3.82 10.17
C GLY A 239 31.76 3.47 8.92
N ARG A 240 32.18 2.21 8.81
CA ARG A 240 32.87 1.68 7.61
C ARG A 240 31.90 1.21 6.50
N GLY A 241 30.70 0.76 6.88
CA GLY A 241 29.64 0.26 5.99
C GLY A 241 28.44 1.22 5.94
N GLY A 242 28.19 1.80 4.76
CA GLY A 242 27.03 2.66 4.49
C GLY A 242 25.73 1.87 4.33
N MET A 243 24.66 2.54 3.89
CA MET A 243 23.37 1.87 3.62
C MET A 243 23.51 0.80 2.53
N THR A 244 24.38 1.01 1.55
CA THR A 244 24.67 0.03 0.48
C THR A 244 25.13 -1.32 1.03
N ALA A 245 25.97 -1.33 2.07
CA ALA A 245 26.46 -2.59 2.66
C ALA A 245 25.34 -3.35 3.38
N LYS A 246 24.49 -2.62 4.14
CA LYS A 246 23.30 -3.19 4.79
C LYS A 246 22.34 -3.81 3.78
N VAL A 247 22.04 -3.09 2.71
CA VAL A 247 21.14 -3.58 1.65
C VAL A 247 21.73 -4.82 0.98
N LYS A 248 23.02 -4.84 0.65
CA LYS A 248 23.68 -6.03 0.08
C LYS A 248 23.61 -7.23 1.02
N ALA A 249 23.90 -7.05 2.32
CA ALA A 249 23.81 -8.10 3.32
C ALA A 249 22.36 -8.60 3.50
N ALA A 250 21.40 -7.68 3.55
CA ALA A 250 19.98 -8.01 3.67
C ALA A 250 19.46 -8.78 2.46
N VAL A 251 19.81 -8.35 1.24
CA VAL A 251 19.47 -9.05 0.00
C VAL A 251 20.10 -10.45 0.01
N TYR A 252 21.38 -10.58 0.34
CA TYR A 252 22.04 -11.88 0.38
C TYR A 252 21.35 -12.88 1.32
N ALA A 253 21.07 -12.47 2.57
CA ALA A 253 20.37 -13.33 3.53
C ALA A 253 18.92 -13.63 3.12
N ALA A 254 18.17 -12.64 2.62
CA ALA A 254 16.80 -12.81 2.15
C ALA A 254 16.69 -13.81 1.00
N TYR A 255 17.58 -13.75 0.00
CA TYR A 255 17.60 -14.70 -1.11
C TYR A 255 18.01 -16.11 -0.68
N ALA A 256 18.83 -16.23 0.38
CA ALA A 256 19.15 -17.50 1.02
C ALA A 256 18.01 -18.07 1.88
N GLY A 257 16.88 -17.36 1.99
CA GLY A 257 15.68 -17.81 2.69
C GLY A 257 15.55 -17.29 4.12
N ILE A 258 16.38 -16.34 4.55
CA ILE A 258 16.31 -15.74 5.88
C ILE A 258 15.70 -14.34 5.76
N PRO A 259 14.47 -14.11 6.26
CA PRO A 259 13.87 -12.79 6.33
C PRO A 259 14.80 -11.78 7.02
N VAL A 260 14.88 -10.56 6.48
CA VAL A 260 15.69 -9.48 7.07
C VAL A 260 14.87 -8.22 7.27
N VAL A 261 15.00 -7.57 8.42
CA VAL A 261 14.41 -6.26 8.68
C VAL A 261 15.51 -5.23 8.93
N ILE A 262 15.56 -4.19 8.10
CA ILE A 262 16.39 -3.00 8.36
C ILE A 262 15.52 -1.98 9.09
N THR A 263 15.92 -1.56 10.28
CA THR A 263 15.17 -0.56 11.07
C THR A 263 16.07 0.34 11.90
N SER A 264 15.54 1.44 12.44
CA SER A 264 16.26 2.36 13.31
C SER A 264 16.61 1.70 14.64
N GLY A 265 17.89 1.81 15.03
CA GLY A 265 18.38 1.51 16.37
C GLY A 265 18.32 2.72 17.32
N PHE A 266 17.75 3.85 16.88
CA PHE A 266 17.55 5.04 17.73
C PHE A 266 16.16 5.06 18.34
N ALA A 267 15.19 4.42 17.68
CA ALA A 267 13.82 4.31 18.16
C ALA A 267 13.68 3.17 19.18
N ASN A 268 12.83 3.38 20.17
CA ASN A 268 12.58 2.41 21.23
C ASN A 268 11.70 1.26 20.71
N ASN A 269 12.00 0.05 21.18
CA ASN A 269 11.20 -1.17 20.96
C ASN A 269 11.08 -1.62 19.50
N ASN A 270 11.87 -1.09 18.56
CA ASN A 270 11.76 -1.48 17.15
C ASN A 270 12.08 -2.96 16.90
N ILE A 271 12.92 -3.59 17.74
CA ILE A 271 13.20 -5.02 17.62
C ILE A 271 11.95 -5.83 18.00
N ILE A 272 11.30 -5.45 19.10
CA ILE A 272 10.08 -6.09 19.59
C ILE A 272 8.94 -5.87 18.58
N LYS A 273 8.71 -4.64 18.13
CA LYS A 273 7.70 -4.31 17.12
C LYS A 273 7.90 -5.07 15.81
N ALA A 274 9.15 -5.29 15.39
CA ALA A 274 9.44 -6.09 14.21
C ALA A 274 9.01 -7.56 14.41
N LEU A 275 9.16 -8.12 15.62
CA LEU A 275 8.72 -9.47 15.98
C LEU A 275 7.21 -9.58 16.22
N ASP A 276 6.57 -8.50 16.64
CA ASP A 276 5.10 -8.42 16.75
C ASP A 276 4.43 -8.30 15.37
N GLY A 277 5.21 -8.20 14.30
CA GLY A 277 4.72 -8.12 12.92
C GLY A 277 4.25 -6.71 12.52
N GLU A 278 4.60 -5.68 13.28
CA GLU A 278 4.32 -4.29 12.91
C GLU A 278 5.15 -3.87 11.67
N ARG A 279 4.64 -2.89 10.92
CA ARG A 279 5.31 -2.29 9.74
C ARG A 279 6.48 -1.37 10.10
N VAL A 280 7.37 -1.85 10.95
CA VAL A 280 8.59 -1.12 11.34
C VAL A 280 9.73 -1.44 10.37
N GLY A 281 10.32 -0.36 9.85
CA GLY A 281 11.43 -0.40 8.90
C GLY A 281 11.12 -1.13 7.60
N THR A 282 12.17 -1.59 6.93
CA THR A 282 12.11 -2.25 5.61
C THR A 282 12.33 -3.74 5.73
N LEU A 283 11.35 -4.53 5.29
CA LEU A 283 11.43 -5.98 5.18
C LEU A 283 12.08 -6.40 3.85
N PHE A 284 13.02 -7.34 3.92
CA PHE A 284 13.60 -8.05 2.78
C PHE A 284 13.21 -9.52 2.91
N HIS A 285 12.56 -10.04 1.88
CA HIS A 285 12.09 -11.42 1.88
C HIS A 285 12.14 -12.00 0.46
N ARG A 286 12.42 -13.31 0.33
CA ARG A 286 12.45 -14.00 -0.97
C ARG A 286 11.13 -13.89 -1.72
N GLU A 287 10.02 -13.90 -0.98
CA GLU A 287 8.67 -13.81 -1.52
C GLU A 287 8.12 -12.38 -1.58
N ALA A 288 8.95 -11.36 -1.34
CA ALA A 288 8.51 -9.97 -1.33
C ALA A 288 7.77 -9.57 -2.62
N ILE A 289 8.17 -10.11 -3.78
CA ILE A 289 7.49 -9.90 -5.06
C ILE A 289 6.02 -10.35 -5.02
N LYS A 290 5.70 -11.45 -4.33
CA LYS A 290 4.33 -11.97 -4.21
C LYS A 290 3.45 -11.05 -3.34
N TRP A 291 4.06 -10.34 -2.39
CA TRP A 291 3.38 -9.39 -1.50
C TRP A 291 3.39 -7.95 -2.01
N ALA A 292 4.28 -7.65 -2.96
CA ALA A 292 4.37 -6.36 -3.64
C ALA A 292 3.07 -5.99 -4.37
N SER A 293 2.26 -7.01 -4.70
CA SER A 293 0.95 -6.87 -5.34
C SER A 293 -0.15 -6.35 -4.40
N THR A 294 0.13 -6.06 -3.12
CA THR A 294 -0.95 -5.90 -2.11
C THR A 294 -0.85 -4.74 -1.12
N GLY A 295 -0.24 -3.58 -1.42
CA GLY A 295 -0.38 -2.48 -0.44
C GLY A 295 0.02 -1.06 -0.82
N ASP A 296 1.28 -0.79 -1.17
CA ASP A 296 1.77 0.60 -1.09
C ASP A 296 1.91 1.34 -2.42
N ILE A 297 1.60 0.72 -3.57
CA ILE A 297 1.75 1.39 -4.89
C ILE A 297 0.49 1.40 -5.77
N ASP A 298 -0.58 0.67 -5.43
CA ASP A 298 -1.66 0.45 -6.39
C ASP A 298 -2.56 1.68 -6.62
N ALA A 299 -3.07 2.33 -5.57
CA ALA A 299 -4.12 3.36 -5.71
C ALA A 299 -3.68 4.60 -6.52
N ARG A 300 -2.53 5.19 -6.19
CA ARG A 300 -2.01 6.39 -6.89
C ARG A 300 -1.48 6.03 -8.27
N GLU A 301 -0.79 4.91 -8.44
CA GLU A 301 -0.33 4.46 -9.76
C GLU A 301 -1.51 4.16 -10.68
N MET A 302 -2.58 3.53 -10.17
CA MET A 302 -3.81 3.27 -10.92
C MET A 302 -4.46 4.58 -11.37
N ALA A 303 -4.55 5.58 -10.49
CA ALA A 303 -5.08 6.91 -10.83
C ALA A 303 -4.23 7.62 -11.90
N VAL A 304 -2.89 7.61 -11.74
CA VAL A 304 -1.97 8.23 -12.69
C VAL A 304 -1.99 7.51 -14.04
N SER A 305 -2.02 6.17 -14.04
CA SER A 305 -2.11 5.34 -15.24
C SER A 305 -3.42 5.61 -15.98
N ALA A 306 -4.54 5.69 -15.26
CA ALA A 306 -5.83 6.03 -15.84
C ALA A 306 -5.79 7.43 -16.49
N ARG A 307 -5.13 8.42 -15.85
CA ARG A 307 -4.94 9.76 -16.41
C ARG A 307 -4.12 9.76 -17.70
N GLU A 308 -3.04 8.99 -17.74
CA GLU A 308 -2.20 8.88 -18.93
C GLU A 308 -2.93 8.19 -20.09
N CYS A 309 -3.62 7.10 -19.81
CA CYS A 309 -4.44 6.40 -20.80
C CYS A 309 -5.59 7.28 -21.29
N ALA A 310 -6.23 8.07 -20.41
CA ALA A 310 -7.27 9.03 -20.79
C ALA A 310 -6.75 10.06 -21.80
N ARG A 311 -5.54 10.60 -21.60
CA ARG A 311 -4.93 11.53 -22.58
C ARG A 311 -4.72 10.88 -23.95
N ARG A 312 -4.33 9.61 -24.00
CA ARG A 312 -4.21 8.85 -25.25
C ARG A 312 -5.58 8.60 -25.89
N LEU A 313 -6.60 8.27 -25.08
CA LEU A 313 -7.98 8.12 -25.52
C LEU A 313 -8.55 9.41 -26.11
N GLN A 314 -8.19 10.56 -25.53
CA GLN A 314 -8.59 11.89 -26.00
C GLN A 314 -7.94 12.27 -27.35
N ALA A 315 -6.77 11.72 -27.65
CA ALA A 315 -6.10 11.93 -28.93
C ALA A 315 -6.74 11.16 -30.09
N LEU A 316 -7.61 10.18 -29.80
CA LEU A 316 -8.33 9.43 -30.83
C LEU A 316 -9.45 10.25 -31.48
N SER A 317 -9.83 9.87 -32.69
CA SER A 317 -11.02 10.37 -33.36
C SER A 317 -12.32 9.86 -32.70
N SER A 318 -13.46 10.50 -33.01
CA SER A 318 -14.77 10.02 -32.56
C SER A 318 -15.03 8.59 -33.04
N GLN A 319 -14.66 8.29 -34.29
CA GLN A 319 -14.90 6.99 -34.93
C GLN A 319 -14.11 5.89 -34.23
N GLU A 320 -12.86 6.16 -33.84
CA GLU A 320 -12.05 5.20 -33.09
C GLU A 320 -12.62 4.96 -31.69
N ARG A 321 -13.06 5.99 -30.97
CA ARG A 321 -13.73 5.80 -29.67
C ARG A 321 -15.05 5.03 -29.80
N SER A 322 -15.85 5.33 -30.83
CA SER A 322 -17.07 4.57 -31.13
C SER A 322 -16.74 3.12 -31.45
N LYS A 323 -15.66 2.84 -32.19
CA LYS A 323 -15.19 1.49 -32.47
C LYS A 323 -14.86 0.72 -31.18
N ILE A 324 -14.16 1.33 -30.22
CA ILE A 324 -13.86 0.68 -28.93
C ILE A 324 -15.16 0.23 -28.24
N LEU A 325 -16.21 1.05 -28.27
CA LEU A 325 -17.50 0.70 -27.66
C LEU A 325 -18.21 -0.44 -28.41
N LEU A 326 -18.13 -0.48 -29.74
CA LEU A 326 -18.65 -1.60 -30.52
C LEU A 326 -17.89 -2.90 -30.19
N ASP A 327 -16.56 -2.82 -30.13
CA ASP A 327 -15.70 -3.95 -29.76
C ASP A 327 -16.01 -4.44 -28.33
N VAL A 328 -16.30 -3.53 -27.38
CA VAL A 328 -16.79 -3.86 -26.02
C VAL A 328 -18.14 -4.58 -26.06
N ALA A 329 -19.10 -4.10 -26.87
CA ALA A 329 -20.42 -4.72 -26.98
C ALA A 329 -20.34 -6.16 -27.51
N ASP A 330 -19.52 -6.38 -28.54
CA ASP A 330 -19.28 -7.71 -29.11
C ASP A 330 -18.55 -8.62 -28.11
N ALA A 331 -17.59 -8.09 -27.35
CA ALA A 331 -16.89 -8.84 -26.31
C ALA A 331 -17.81 -9.27 -25.15
N LEU A 332 -18.78 -8.44 -24.75
CA LEU A 332 -19.75 -8.80 -23.72
C LEU A 332 -20.63 -9.97 -24.16
N GLU A 333 -21.12 -9.96 -25.39
CA GLU A 333 -21.93 -11.06 -25.94
C GLU A 333 -21.10 -12.34 -26.13
N ALA A 334 -19.86 -12.23 -26.61
CA ALA A 334 -18.97 -13.37 -26.78
C ALA A 334 -18.58 -14.07 -25.46
N ASN A 335 -18.64 -13.37 -24.33
CA ASN A 335 -18.30 -13.89 -23.00
C ASN A 335 -19.54 -14.03 -22.10
N GLU A 336 -20.76 -14.06 -22.65
CA GLU A 336 -22.01 -14.10 -21.88
C GLU A 336 -22.05 -15.28 -20.89
N GLU A 337 -21.65 -16.48 -21.31
CA GLU A 337 -21.64 -17.67 -20.46
C GLU A 337 -20.70 -17.52 -19.25
N GLU A 338 -19.48 -17.00 -19.45
CA GLU A 338 -18.50 -16.80 -18.36
C GLU A 338 -18.97 -15.70 -17.38
N ILE A 339 -19.56 -14.63 -17.90
CA ILE A 339 -20.10 -13.53 -17.08
C ILE A 339 -21.26 -14.03 -16.21
N LEU A 340 -22.19 -14.80 -16.77
CA LEU A 340 -23.32 -15.36 -16.02
C LEU A 340 -22.86 -16.36 -14.97
N ALA A 341 -21.88 -17.21 -15.27
CA ALA A 341 -21.34 -18.17 -14.31
C ALA A 341 -20.71 -17.50 -13.08
N GLU A 342 -19.89 -16.46 -13.27
CA GLU A 342 -19.31 -15.71 -12.14
C GLU A 342 -20.36 -14.89 -11.38
N ASN A 343 -21.40 -14.41 -12.06
CA ASN A 343 -22.51 -13.73 -11.39
C ASN A 343 -23.35 -14.69 -10.53
N GLU A 344 -23.63 -15.88 -11.02
CA GLU A 344 -24.33 -16.93 -10.25
C GLU A 344 -23.54 -17.30 -8.99
N ALA A 345 -22.21 -17.37 -9.08
CA ALA A 345 -21.35 -17.61 -7.92
C ALA A 345 -21.43 -16.47 -6.88
N ASP A 346 -21.45 -15.21 -7.30
CA ASP A 346 -21.67 -14.07 -6.41
C ASP A 346 -23.07 -14.10 -5.77
N VAL A 347 -24.12 -14.39 -6.55
CA VAL A 347 -25.50 -14.50 -6.08
C VAL A 347 -25.65 -15.62 -5.05
N ALA A 348 -25.07 -16.80 -5.30
CA ALA A 348 -25.08 -17.91 -4.36
C ALA A 348 -24.33 -17.57 -3.06
N ALA A 349 -23.16 -16.92 -3.16
CA ALA A 349 -22.42 -16.46 -1.98
C ALA A 349 -23.20 -15.42 -1.17
N ALA A 350 -23.91 -14.50 -1.84
CA ALA A 350 -24.75 -13.51 -1.17
C ALA A 350 -25.98 -14.15 -0.49
N GLN A 351 -26.60 -15.15 -1.10
CA GLN A 351 -27.69 -15.91 -0.48
C GLN A 351 -27.21 -16.63 0.78
N GLN A 352 -26.06 -17.30 0.72
CA GLN A 352 -25.46 -18.00 1.88
C GLN A 352 -25.06 -17.05 3.00
N ALA A 353 -24.58 -15.85 2.66
CA ALA A 353 -24.23 -14.81 3.63
C ALA A 353 -25.45 -14.08 4.24
N GLY A 354 -26.67 -14.42 3.82
CA GLY A 354 -27.91 -13.89 4.40
C GLY A 354 -28.26 -12.46 3.98
N TYR A 355 -27.82 -12.02 2.80
CA TYR A 355 -28.22 -10.69 2.28
C TYR A 355 -29.72 -10.62 1.98
N GLU A 356 -30.29 -9.41 2.07
CA GLU A 356 -31.72 -9.18 1.79
C GLU A 356 -32.09 -9.47 0.32
N LYS A 357 -33.32 -9.93 0.10
CA LYS A 357 -33.84 -10.25 -1.24
C LYS A 357 -33.72 -9.08 -2.23
N ALA A 358 -33.93 -7.85 -1.76
CA ALA A 358 -33.82 -6.65 -2.58
C ALA A 358 -32.40 -6.42 -3.12
N LEU A 359 -31.37 -6.70 -2.31
CA LEU A 359 -29.97 -6.59 -2.71
C LEU A 359 -29.61 -7.70 -3.70
N ILE A 360 -30.02 -8.94 -3.42
CA ILE A 360 -29.80 -10.08 -4.33
C ILE A 360 -30.43 -9.82 -5.70
N SER A 361 -31.65 -9.25 -5.74
CA SER A 361 -32.31 -8.90 -6.99
C SER A 361 -31.57 -7.83 -7.81
N ARG A 362 -30.77 -6.97 -7.17
CA ARG A 362 -29.93 -5.97 -7.86
C ARG A 362 -28.58 -6.56 -8.32
N LEU A 363 -28.09 -7.57 -7.61
CA LEU A 363 -26.85 -8.29 -7.93
C LEU A 363 -27.02 -9.24 -9.12
N ALA A 364 -28.18 -9.90 -9.22
CA ALA A 364 -28.44 -10.94 -10.22
C ALA A 364 -28.58 -10.36 -11.64
N LEU A 365 -27.80 -10.91 -12.58
CA LEU A 365 -27.92 -10.66 -14.02
C LEU A 365 -28.86 -11.70 -14.63
N LYS A 366 -30.07 -11.27 -14.99
CA LYS A 366 -31.07 -12.15 -15.62
C LYS A 366 -30.70 -12.49 -17.08
N PRO A 367 -31.21 -13.61 -17.65
CA PRO A 367 -31.05 -13.90 -19.07
C PRO A 367 -31.46 -12.72 -19.96
N GLY A 368 -30.67 -12.45 -21.01
CA GLY A 368 -30.86 -11.31 -21.92
C GLY A 368 -30.41 -9.95 -21.38
N LYS A 369 -29.98 -9.86 -20.11
CA LYS A 369 -29.43 -8.62 -19.54
C LYS A 369 -28.11 -8.23 -20.21
N ILE A 370 -27.27 -9.20 -20.55
CA ILE A 370 -26.00 -8.96 -21.27
C ILE A 370 -26.25 -8.40 -22.67
N SER A 371 -27.15 -9.01 -23.45
CA SER A 371 -27.53 -8.49 -24.78
C SER A 371 -28.16 -7.09 -24.69
N SER A 372 -28.96 -6.82 -23.65
CA SER A 372 -29.49 -5.48 -23.39
C SER A 372 -28.39 -4.45 -23.07
N LEU A 373 -27.38 -4.83 -22.29
CA LEU A 373 -26.22 -4.00 -22.01
C LEU A 373 -25.40 -3.74 -23.28
N ALA A 374 -25.09 -4.78 -24.06
CA ALA A 374 -24.38 -4.65 -25.33
C ALA A 374 -25.11 -3.69 -26.30
N ASN A 375 -26.43 -3.83 -26.44
CA ASN A 375 -27.23 -2.90 -27.22
C ASN A 375 -27.18 -1.46 -26.69
N SER A 376 -27.20 -1.27 -25.37
CA SER A 376 -27.05 0.06 -24.76
C SER A 376 -25.67 0.67 -25.06
N VAL A 377 -24.62 -0.14 -25.08
CA VAL A 377 -23.27 0.29 -25.47
C VAL A 377 -23.23 0.68 -26.95
N ARG A 378 -23.88 -0.08 -27.85
CA ARG A 378 -23.99 0.25 -29.28
C ARG A 378 -24.76 1.56 -29.51
N VAL A 379 -25.83 1.80 -28.76
CA VAL A 379 -26.55 3.08 -28.80
C VAL A 379 -25.63 4.23 -28.39
N LEU A 380 -24.85 4.06 -27.32
CA LEU A 380 -23.88 5.05 -26.87
C LEU A 380 -22.75 5.30 -27.90
N ALA A 381 -22.28 4.26 -28.58
CA ALA A 381 -21.29 4.37 -29.64
C ALA A 381 -21.76 5.26 -30.80
N ASN A 382 -23.06 5.22 -31.09
CA ASN A 382 -23.70 5.98 -32.17
C ASN A 382 -24.20 7.38 -31.73
N MET A 383 -24.06 7.75 -30.45
CA MET A 383 -24.39 9.11 -30.02
C MET A 383 -23.41 10.13 -30.62
N ASP A 384 -23.91 11.35 -30.82
CA ASP A 384 -23.11 12.50 -31.24
C ASP A 384 -21.86 12.68 -30.37
N GLU A 385 -20.74 13.09 -30.97
CA GLU A 385 -19.45 13.25 -30.30
C GLU A 385 -19.50 14.26 -29.14
N PRO A 386 -19.40 13.86 -27.86
CA PRO A 386 -19.50 14.78 -26.74
C PRO A 386 -18.28 15.68 -26.55
N ILE A 387 -17.11 15.35 -27.11
CA ILE A 387 -15.85 16.08 -26.94
C ILE A 387 -15.66 17.10 -28.06
N GLY A 388 -15.20 18.31 -27.71
CA GLY A 388 -14.86 19.35 -28.69
C GLY A 388 -16.07 20.07 -29.32
N ARG A 389 -17.28 19.89 -28.79
CA ARG A 389 -18.47 20.63 -29.27
C ARG A 389 -18.33 22.10 -28.94
N ILE A 390 -18.51 22.97 -29.92
CA ILE A 390 -18.60 24.41 -29.71
C ILE A 390 -19.96 24.72 -29.07
N LEU A 391 -19.94 25.13 -27.80
CA LEU A 391 -21.13 25.48 -27.02
C LEU A 391 -21.49 26.96 -27.18
N LYS A 392 -20.48 27.82 -27.37
CA LYS A 392 -20.64 29.25 -27.61
C LYS A 392 -19.46 29.76 -28.43
N ARG A 393 -19.74 30.63 -29.39
CA ARG A 393 -18.75 31.31 -30.22
C ARG A 393 -19.10 32.79 -30.29
N THR A 394 -18.16 33.67 -29.99
CA THR A 394 -18.41 35.11 -29.98
C THR A 394 -17.15 35.84 -30.42
N GLU A 395 -17.27 36.74 -31.39
CA GLU A 395 -16.20 37.68 -31.73
C GLU A 395 -16.22 38.83 -30.72
N LEU A 396 -15.13 39.00 -29.98
CA LEU A 396 -15.00 40.02 -28.93
C LEU A 396 -14.52 41.37 -29.49
N ALA A 397 -13.71 41.31 -30.53
CA ALA A 397 -13.17 42.43 -31.31
C ALA A 397 -12.69 41.87 -32.66
N ASP A 398 -12.35 42.75 -33.62
CA ASP A 398 -11.90 42.37 -34.96
C ASP A 398 -10.81 41.26 -34.91
N GLY A 399 -11.18 40.06 -35.35
CA GLY A 399 -10.28 38.91 -35.41
C GLY A 399 -10.04 38.17 -34.08
N ILE A 400 -10.64 38.61 -32.97
CA ILE A 400 -10.54 37.94 -31.65
C ILE A 400 -11.81 37.13 -31.39
N ILE A 401 -11.74 35.83 -31.67
CA ILE A 401 -12.87 34.90 -31.49
C ILE A 401 -12.70 34.13 -30.16
N LEU A 402 -13.68 34.25 -29.28
CA LEU A 402 -13.81 33.43 -28.08
C LEU A 402 -14.72 32.23 -28.36
N GLU A 403 -14.20 31.03 -28.15
CA GLU A 403 -14.95 29.77 -28.26
C GLU A 403 -14.98 29.06 -26.91
N LYS A 404 -16.18 28.65 -26.49
CA LYS A 404 -16.38 27.73 -25.38
C LYS A 404 -16.64 26.34 -25.97
N THR A 405 -15.74 25.41 -25.73
CA THR A 405 -15.83 24.03 -26.21
C THR A 405 -16.07 23.05 -25.05
N SER A 406 -16.66 21.89 -25.34
CA SER A 406 -16.70 20.78 -24.39
C SER A 406 -15.35 20.04 -24.33
N SER A 407 -14.97 19.62 -23.14
CA SER A 407 -13.76 18.81 -22.89
C SER A 407 -14.09 17.73 -21.86
N PRO A 408 -13.39 16.58 -21.86
CA PRO A 408 -13.50 15.60 -20.79
C PRO A 408 -13.13 16.21 -19.44
N LEU A 409 -13.64 15.61 -18.36
CA LEU A 409 -13.33 16.04 -17.00
C LEU A 409 -11.91 15.64 -16.61
N GLY A 410 -11.47 14.44 -17.02
CA GLY A 410 -10.16 13.87 -16.69
C GLY A 410 -10.28 12.45 -16.15
N VAL A 411 -10.04 12.24 -14.86
CA VAL A 411 -10.17 10.95 -14.17
C VAL A 411 -11.37 10.95 -13.23
N LEU A 412 -12.22 9.93 -13.37
CA LEU A 412 -13.41 9.73 -12.56
C LEU A 412 -13.18 8.60 -11.54
N LEU A 413 -13.55 8.83 -10.29
CA LEU A 413 -13.65 7.77 -9.27
C LEU A 413 -15.12 7.47 -9.00
N ILE A 414 -15.57 6.25 -9.33
CA ILE A 414 -16.97 5.88 -9.22
C ILE A 414 -17.12 4.71 -8.25
N ILE A 415 -17.85 4.97 -7.17
CA ILE A 415 -18.04 4.02 -6.05
C ILE A 415 -19.51 3.62 -6.05
N PHE A 416 -19.79 2.33 -6.25
CA PHE A 416 -21.15 1.83 -6.44
C PHE A 416 -21.42 0.51 -5.69
N GLU A 417 -22.69 0.27 -5.34
CA GLU A 417 -23.12 -0.89 -4.55
C GLU A 417 -24.10 -1.79 -5.31
N SER A 418 -23.86 -3.10 -5.22
CA SER A 418 -24.77 -4.21 -5.55
C SER A 418 -25.40 -4.13 -6.94
N ARG A 419 -24.67 -3.64 -7.95
CA ARG A 419 -25.13 -3.47 -9.34
C ARG A 419 -24.00 -3.71 -10.33
N PRO A 420 -23.71 -4.97 -10.71
CA PRO A 420 -22.67 -5.26 -11.69
C PRO A 420 -22.98 -4.69 -13.09
N ASP A 421 -24.27 -4.52 -13.44
CA ASP A 421 -24.68 -3.90 -14.70
C ASP A 421 -24.27 -2.42 -14.81
N ALA A 422 -24.18 -1.71 -13.68
CA ALA A 422 -23.71 -0.33 -13.64
C ALA A 422 -22.25 -0.21 -14.08
N LEU A 423 -21.40 -1.22 -13.83
CA LEU A 423 -19.99 -1.21 -14.22
C LEU A 423 -19.83 -0.99 -15.72
N VAL A 424 -20.57 -1.75 -16.52
CA VAL A 424 -20.56 -1.66 -17.99
C VAL A 424 -20.99 -0.26 -18.44
N GLN A 425 -22.11 0.24 -17.91
CA GLN A 425 -22.64 1.57 -18.27
C GLN A 425 -21.64 2.68 -17.96
N ILE A 426 -21.05 2.64 -16.77
CA ILE A 426 -20.07 3.63 -16.31
C ILE A 426 -18.82 3.60 -17.19
N ALA A 427 -18.27 2.41 -17.44
CA ALA A 427 -17.10 2.22 -18.29
C ALA A 427 -17.35 2.75 -19.72
N SER A 428 -18.48 2.39 -20.33
CA SER A 428 -18.83 2.83 -21.67
C SER A 428 -19.01 4.35 -21.75
N LEU A 429 -19.62 4.99 -20.73
CA LEU A 429 -19.72 6.44 -20.65
C LEU A 429 -18.35 7.11 -20.52
N ALA A 430 -17.46 6.57 -19.67
CA ALA A 430 -16.11 7.10 -19.51
C ALA A 430 -15.32 7.04 -20.83
N VAL A 431 -15.38 5.90 -21.53
CA VAL A 431 -14.75 5.75 -22.85
C VAL A 431 -15.33 6.72 -23.87
N ARG A 432 -16.67 6.82 -23.98
CA ARG A 432 -17.32 7.73 -24.95
C ARG A 432 -16.95 9.19 -24.73
N SER A 433 -16.84 9.58 -23.46
CA SER A 433 -16.56 10.95 -23.02
C SER A 433 -15.07 11.25 -22.80
N GLY A 434 -14.17 10.31 -23.11
CA GLY A 434 -12.72 10.54 -23.08
C GLY A 434 -12.12 10.65 -21.67
N ASN A 435 -12.73 10.01 -20.68
CA ASN A 435 -12.28 10.05 -19.29
C ASN A 435 -11.54 8.76 -18.89
N GLY A 436 -10.56 8.90 -18.01
CA GLY A 436 -9.98 7.79 -17.25
C GLY A 436 -10.92 7.41 -16.11
N LEU A 437 -10.88 6.15 -15.66
CA LEU A 437 -11.89 5.65 -14.74
C LEU A 437 -11.27 4.75 -13.67
N LEU A 438 -11.61 5.03 -12.42
CA LEU A 438 -11.39 4.16 -11.27
C LEU A 438 -12.75 3.69 -10.75
N LEU A 439 -12.92 2.38 -10.62
CA LEU A 439 -14.17 1.75 -10.22
C LEU A 439 -13.99 1.04 -8.89
N LYS A 440 -14.90 1.31 -7.95
CA LYS A 440 -15.05 0.51 -6.75
C LYS A 440 -16.46 -0.02 -6.65
N GLY A 441 -16.62 -1.31 -6.97
CA GLY A 441 -17.87 -2.03 -6.74
C GLY A 441 -17.99 -2.56 -5.30
N GLY A 442 -19.20 -2.96 -4.93
CA GLY A 442 -19.47 -3.64 -3.66
C GLY A 442 -18.80 -5.01 -3.56
N LYS A 443 -18.53 -5.47 -2.32
CA LYS A 443 -17.83 -6.73 -2.04
C LYS A 443 -18.63 -7.97 -2.47
N GLU A 444 -19.95 -7.82 -2.51
CA GLU A 444 -20.93 -8.83 -2.91
C GLU A 444 -20.91 -9.13 -4.41
N ALA A 445 -20.36 -8.25 -5.23
CA ALA A 445 -20.28 -8.39 -6.69
C ALA A 445 -18.83 -8.60 -7.18
N LYS A 446 -17.96 -9.14 -6.32
CA LYS A 446 -16.51 -9.17 -6.57
C LYS A 446 -16.17 -9.92 -7.85
N ARG A 447 -16.76 -11.10 -8.06
CA ARG A 447 -16.46 -11.95 -9.22
C ARG A 447 -17.02 -11.36 -10.50
N SER A 448 -18.29 -10.92 -10.45
CA SER A 448 -19.00 -10.23 -11.52
C SER A 448 -18.23 -9.01 -12.00
N ASN A 449 -17.75 -8.17 -11.07
CA ASN A 449 -17.01 -6.97 -11.42
C ASN A 449 -15.65 -7.29 -12.06
N ALA A 450 -14.96 -8.33 -11.59
CA ALA A 450 -13.66 -8.74 -12.12
C ALA A 450 -13.76 -9.25 -13.55
N ILE A 451 -14.75 -10.11 -13.85
CA ILE A 451 -14.94 -10.62 -15.22
C ILE A 451 -15.39 -9.52 -16.17
N LEU A 452 -16.34 -8.66 -15.76
CA LEU A 452 -16.79 -7.54 -16.59
C LEU A 452 -15.66 -6.55 -16.85
N HIS A 453 -14.86 -6.22 -15.84
CA HIS A 453 -13.68 -5.36 -15.99
C HIS A 453 -12.70 -5.95 -17.01
N LYS A 454 -12.33 -7.23 -16.85
CA LYS A 454 -11.43 -7.94 -17.77
C LYS A 454 -11.93 -7.92 -19.21
N VAL A 455 -13.22 -8.23 -19.43
CA VAL A 455 -13.83 -8.24 -20.78
C VAL A 455 -13.76 -6.85 -21.41
N ILE A 456 -14.10 -5.80 -20.66
CA ILE A 456 -14.08 -4.42 -21.16
C ILE A 456 -12.67 -3.94 -21.45
N THR A 457 -11.71 -4.14 -20.54
CA THR A 457 -10.33 -3.66 -20.73
C THR A 457 -9.62 -4.40 -21.87
N SER A 458 -9.97 -5.67 -22.12
CA SER A 458 -9.42 -6.45 -23.23
C SER A 458 -9.86 -5.92 -24.60
N ALA A 459 -10.99 -5.20 -24.66
CA ALA A 459 -11.45 -4.53 -25.88
C ALA A 459 -10.81 -3.14 -26.09
N VAL A 460 -10.08 -2.61 -25.11
CA VAL A 460 -9.36 -1.34 -25.25
C VAL A 460 -8.06 -1.57 -26.02
N PRO A 461 -7.79 -0.79 -27.09
CA PRO A 461 -6.61 -1.01 -27.91
C PRO A 461 -5.31 -0.69 -27.14
N PRO A 462 -4.20 -1.40 -27.42
CA PRO A 462 -2.91 -1.16 -26.77
C PRO A 462 -2.38 0.28 -26.91
N SER A 463 -2.80 1.00 -27.97
CA SER A 463 -2.45 2.41 -28.18
C SER A 463 -2.99 3.34 -27.09
N VAL A 464 -4.11 2.98 -26.46
CA VAL A 464 -4.67 3.68 -25.29
C VAL A 464 -4.05 3.11 -24.02
N GLY A 465 -4.09 1.78 -23.87
CA GLY A 465 -3.56 1.04 -22.74
C GLY A 465 -4.65 0.44 -21.84
N GLU A 466 -4.41 -0.78 -21.36
CA GLU A 466 -5.35 -1.56 -20.54
C GLU A 466 -5.67 -0.91 -19.19
N LYS A 467 -4.76 -0.05 -18.70
CA LYS A 467 -4.91 0.68 -17.43
C LYS A 467 -5.84 1.91 -17.53
N LEU A 468 -6.58 2.09 -18.63
CA LEU A 468 -7.58 3.16 -18.76
C LEU A 468 -8.66 3.08 -17.67
N ILE A 469 -9.07 1.84 -17.35
CA ILE A 469 -10.08 1.54 -16.35
C ILE A 469 -9.40 0.74 -15.24
N GLY A 470 -9.28 1.32 -14.06
CA GLY A 470 -8.77 0.66 -12.85
C GLY A 470 -9.90 0.09 -12.00
N LEU A 471 -9.79 -1.18 -11.59
CA LEU A 471 -10.73 -1.81 -10.65
C LEU A 471 -10.11 -1.85 -9.25
N VAL A 472 -10.62 -1.02 -8.35
CA VAL A 472 -10.21 -0.95 -6.94
C VAL A 472 -10.81 -2.15 -6.21
N THR A 473 -9.95 -3.02 -5.68
CA THR A 473 -10.40 -4.30 -5.09
C THR A 473 -10.57 -4.22 -3.58
N SER A 474 -9.75 -3.42 -2.88
CA SER A 474 -9.86 -3.23 -1.43
C SER A 474 -10.73 -2.02 -1.06
N ARG A 475 -11.39 -2.09 0.10
CA ARG A 475 -12.04 -0.92 0.71
C ARG A 475 -11.03 0.04 1.33
N GLU A 476 -9.87 -0.48 1.74
CA GLU A 476 -8.81 0.26 2.41
C GLU A 476 -8.11 1.26 1.47
N GLU A 477 -8.22 1.06 0.15
CA GLU A 477 -7.70 1.98 -0.86
C GLU A 477 -8.57 3.23 -1.05
N ILE A 478 -9.85 3.21 -0.66
CA ILE A 478 -10.78 4.33 -0.89
C ILE A 478 -10.31 5.63 -0.19
N PRO A 479 -9.94 5.62 1.10
CA PRO A 479 -9.46 6.83 1.77
C PRO A 479 -8.23 7.44 1.10
N GLU A 480 -7.32 6.64 0.55
CA GLU A 480 -6.15 7.14 -0.16
C GLU A 480 -6.54 7.74 -1.51
N LEU A 481 -7.40 7.08 -2.30
CA LEU A 481 -7.93 7.62 -3.55
C LEU A 481 -8.65 8.96 -3.33
N LEU A 482 -9.42 9.08 -2.24
CA LEU A 482 -10.14 10.31 -1.91
C LEU A 482 -9.23 11.49 -1.53
N LYS A 483 -7.93 11.27 -1.29
CA LYS A 483 -6.94 12.34 -1.07
C LYS A 483 -6.26 12.81 -2.36
N LEU A 484 -6.45 12.12 -3.49
CA LEU A 484 -5.77 12.40 -4.75
C LEU A 484 -6.47 13.51 -5.55
N ASP A 485 -6.71 14.68 -4.94
CA ASP A 485 -7.29 15.85 -5.62
C ASP A 485 -6.35 16.49 -6.67
N ASP A 486 -5.12 16.01 -6.77
CA ASP A 486 -4.15 16.34 -7.81
C ASP A 486 -4.22 15.43 -9.05
N VAL A 487 -4.98 14.31 -8.98
CA VAL A 487 -5.08 13.32 -10.06
C VAL A 487 -6.53 13.00 -10.44
N ILE A 488 -7.44 12.92 -9.48
CA ILE A 488 -8.84 12.56 -9.69
C ILE A 488 -9.69 13.83 -9.72
N ASP A 489 -10.45 13.99 -10.80
CA ASP A 489 -11.19 15.23 -11.10
C ASP A 489 -12.64 15.21 -10.60
N LEU A 490 -13.25 14.03 -10.44
CA LEU A 490 -14.63 13.89 -9.97
C LEU A 490 -14.87 12.54 -9.27
N VAL A 491 -15.57 12.58 -8.13
CA VAL A 491 -16.08 11.37 -7.45
C VAL A 491 -17.59 11.25 -7.66
N ILE A 492 -18.06 10.06 -8.02
CA ILE A 492 -19.49 9.76 -8.20
C ILE A 492 -19.89 8.58 -7.30
N PRO A 493 -20.47 8.83 -6.11
CA PRO A 493 -21.07 7.78 -5.30
C PRO A 493 -22.45 7.37 -5.85
N ARG A 494 -22.63 6.06 -6.07
CA ARG A 494 -23.89 5.44 -6.53
C ARG A 494 -24.33 4.39 -5.51
N GLY A 495 -24.93 4.85 -4.43
CA GLY A 495 -25.37 4.00 -3.33
C GLY A 495 -26.24 4.74 -2.34
N SER A 496 -26.24 4.29 -1.09
CA SER A 496 -27.05 4.90 -0.02
C SER A 496 -26.66 6.36 0.29
N ASN A 497 -27.60 7.15 0.84
CA ASN A 497 -27.36 8.53 1.26
C ASN A 497 -26.22 8.64 2.29
N LYS A 498 -26.04 7.58 3.11
CA LYS A 498 -24.93 7.44 4.05
C LYS A 498 -23.59 7.37 3.33
N LEU A 499 -23.48 6.57 2.26
CA LEU A 499 -22.26 6.49 1.44
C LEU A 499 -21.93 7.84 0.80
N VAL A 500 -22.93 8.50 0.21
CA VAL A 500 -22.76 9.82 -0.42
C VAL A 500 -22.25 10.86 0.60
N SER A 501 -22.87 10.91 1.79
CA SER A 501 -22.50 11.87 2.84
C SER A 501 -21.11 11.59 3.42
N GLN A 502 -20.75 10.32 3.60
CA GLN A 502 -19.42 9.92 4.05
C GLN A 502 -18.33 10.33 3.06
N ILE A 503 -18.54 10.10 1.77
CA ILE A 503 -17.58 10.48 0.72
C ILE A 503 -17.44 11.99 0.66
N LYS A 504 -18.56 12.75 0.67
CA LYS A 504 -18.52 14.23 0.66
C LYS A 504 -17.73 14.81 1.84
N ALA A 505 -17.78 14.18 3.01
CA ALA A 505 -17.02 14.62 4.18
C ALA A 505 -15.53 14.25 4.13
N ALA A 506 -15.15 13.26 3.33
CA ALA A 506 -13.82 12.65 3.34
C ALA A 506 -12.87 13.13 2.23
N THR A 507 -13.34 13.95 1.28
CA THR A 507 -12.56 14.36 0.10
C THR A 507 -12.68 15.85 -0.22
N LYS A 508 -11.65 16.39 -0.86
CA LYS A 508 -11.67 17.71 -1.51
C LYS A 508 -12.05 17.64 -3.00
N ILE A 509 -12.02 16.44 -3.57
CA ILE A 509 -12.39 16.22 -4.97
C ILE A 509 -13.89 16.57 -5.12
N PRO A 510 -14.30 17.25 -6.20
CA PRO A 510 -15.71 17.48 -6.48
C PRO A 510 -16.52 16.17 -6.43
N VAL A 511 -17.71 16.20 -5.80
CA VAL A 511 -18.57 15.02 -5.65
C VAL A 511 -19.90 15.23 -6.37
N LEU A 512 -20.19 14.41 -7.38
CA LEU A 512 -21.47 14.39 -8.07
C LEU A 512 -22.38 13.31 -7.49
N GLY A 513 -23.36 13.71 -6.68
CA GLY A 513 -24.36 12.80 -6.14
C GLY A 513 -25.51 13.55 -5.46
N HIS A 514 -26.73 13.04 -5.61
CA HIS A 514 -27.91 13.55 -4.93
C HIS A 514 -28.00 12.93 -3.52
N ALA A 515 -28.30 13.76 -2.52
CA ALA A 515 -28.36 13.31 -1.14
C ALA A 515 -29.71 12.70 -0.77
N ASP A 516 -30.81 13.09 -1.43
CA ASP A 516 -32.16 12.59 -1.17
C ASP A 516 -33.02 12.57 -2.45
N GLY A 517 -33.97 11.63 -2.52
CA GLY A 517 -34.88 11.41 -3.65
C GLY A 517 -36.35 11.54 -3.24
N ILE A 518 -36.72 12.66 -2.61
CA ILE A 518 -38.11 12.89 -2.15
C ILE A 518 -38.93 13.44 -3.31
N CYS A 519 -39.51 12.55 -4.12
CA CYS A 519 -40.33 12.93 -5.26
C CYS A 519 -41.79 13.14 -4.86
N HIS A 520 -42.37 14.22 -5.40
CA HIS A 520 -43.76 14.60 -5.14
C HIS A 520 -44.58 14.52 -6.42
N ILE A 521 -45.82 14.06 -6.32
CA ILE A 521 -46.84 14.23 -7.37
C ILE A 521 -47.93 15.14 -6.82
N PHE A 522 -48.29 16.17 -7.58
CA PHE A 522 -49.41 17.04 -7.25
C PHE A 522 -50.55 16.82 -8.25
N ILE A 523 -51.74 16.48 -7.73
CA ILE A 523 -52.96 16.31 -8.52
C ILE A 523 -53.80 17.58 -8.37
N ASP A 524 -53.84 18.36 -9.44
CA ASP A 524 -54.66 19.58 -9.54
C ASP A 524 -56.15 19.25 -9.67
N LYS A 525 -57.03 20.20 -9.30
CA LYS A 525 -58.49 20.05 -9.44
C LYS A 525 -58.96 19.77 -10.87
N SER A 526 -58.21 20.18 -11.89
CA SER A 526 -58.54 19.93 -13.30
C SER A 526 -57.87 18.68 -13.88
N ALA A 527 -57.21 17.87 -13.05
CA ALA A 527 -56.53 16.66 -13.51
C ALA A 527 -57.54 15.60 -13.99
N ASP A 528 -57.21 14.94 -15.11
CA ASP A 528 -57.88 13.73 -15.54
C ASP A 528 -57.58 12.60 -14.53
N LEU A 529 -58.62 12.03 -13.92
CA LEU A 529 -58.46 11.04 -12.85
C LEU A 529 -57.89 9.72 -13.35
N ASP A 530 -58.19 9.29 -14.57
CA ASP A 530 -57.69 8.02 -15.10
C ASP A 530 -56.22 8.13 -15.51
N MET A 531 -55.81 9.29 -16.01
CA MET A 531 -54.39 9.61 -16.20
C MET A 531 -53.67 9.68 -14.85
N ALA A 532 -54.24 10.37 -13.86
CA ALA A 532 -53.64 10.50 -12.54
C ALA A 532 -53.41 9.15 -11.85
N LYS A 533 -54.40 8.23 -11.92
CA LYS A 533 -54.27 6.85 -11.41
C LYS A 533 -53.08 6.13 -12.02
N ARG A 534 -52.93 6.17 -13.35
CA ARG A 534 -51.82 5.52 -14.05
C ARG A 534 -50.47 6.10 -13.67
N ILE A 535 -50.35 7.43 -13.61
CA ILE A 535 -49.09 8.11 -13.27
C ILE A 535 -48.69 7.83 -11.81
N VAL A 536 -49.63 7.95 -10.86
CA VAL A 536 -49.37 7.70 -9.45
C VAL A 536 -48.96 6.24 -9.22
N SER A 537 -49.67 5.32 -9.89
CA SER A 537 -49.36 3.91 -9.80
C SER A 537 -47.98 3.57 -10.35
N ASP A 538 -47.65 4.05 -11.55
CA ASP A 538 -46.34 3.86 -12.17
C ASP A 538 -45.22 4.44 -11.29
N ALA A 539 -45.36 5.71 -10.90
CA ALA A 539 -44.36 6.43 -10.13
C ALA A 539 -44.06 5.82 -8.76
N LYS A 540 -45.00 5.04 -8.18
CA LYS A 540 -44.75 4.37 -6.90
C LYS A 540 -44.38 2.90 -7.06
N THR A 541 -45.10 2.17 -7.92
CA THR A 541 -45.09 0.70 -7.92
C THR A 541 -44.17 0.07 -8.96
N ASP A 542 -43.70 0.80 -9.97
CA ASP A 542 -42.77 0.27 -10.97
C ASP A 542 -41.46 -0.20 -10.33
N TYR A 543 -40.83 0.70 -9.55
CA TYR A 543 -39.65 0.36 -8.75
C TYR A 543 -39.60 1.16 -7.43
N PRO A 544 -40.27 0.69 -6.36
CA PRO A 544 -40.41 1.44 -5.11
C PRO A 544 -39.09 1.81 -4.41
N ALA A 545 -38.01 1.09 -4.69
CA ALA A 545 -36.68 1.35 -4.12
C ALA A 545 -35.85 2.35 -4.95
N ALA A 546 -36.39 2.90 -6.04
CA ALA A 546 -35.72 3.90 -6.87
C ALA A 546 -35.73 5.27 -6.20
N CYS A 547 -34.68 6.08 -6.43
CA CYS A 547 -34.61 7.44 -5.89
C CYS A 547 -35.57 8.43 -6.56
N ASN A 548 -36.24 8.03 -7.63
CA ASN A 548 -37.26 8.81 -8.33
C ASN A 548 -38.68 8.30 -8.06
N ALA A 549 -38.84 7.29 -7.19
CA ALA A 549 -40.16 6.81 -6.80
C ALA A 549 -40.91 7.91 -6.03
N MET A 550 -42.23 8.00 -6.24
CA MET A 550 -43.06 8.95 -5.53
C MET A 550 -43.04 8.64 -4.01
N GLU A 551 -42.72 9.63 -3.20
CA GLU A 551 -42.79 9.53 -1.73
C GLU A 551 -43.95 10.36 -1.17
N THR A 552 -44.39 11.39 -1.89
CA THR A 552 -45.46 12.28 -1.41
C THR A 552 -46.48 12.54 -2.52
N LEU A 553 -47.74 12.23 -2.23
CA LEU A 553 -48.88 12.56 -3.08
C LEU A 553 -49.60 13.77 -2.48
N LEU A 554 -49.63 14.87 -3.22
CA LEU A 554 -50.35 16.10 -2.89
C LEU A 554 -51.62 16.16 -3.73
N VAL A 555 -52.77 16.39 -3.10
CA VAL A 555 -54.07 16.39 -3.79
C VAL A 555 -54.80 17.70 -3.50
N HIS A 556 -55.30 18.36 -4.55
CA HIS A 556 -56.09 19.57 -4.40
C HIS A 556 -57.37 19.29 -3.58
N LYS A 557 -57.69 20.14 -2.60
CA LYS A 557 -58.81 19.96 -1.66
C LYS A 557 -60.17 19.64 -2.31
N ASP A 558 -60.43 20.19 -3.49
CA ASP A 558 -61.68 19.97 -4.23
C ASP A 558 -61.85 18.49 -4.66
N LEU A 559 -60.75 17.76 -4.91
CA LEU A 559 -60.77 16.34 -5.25
C LEU A 559 -61.09 15.44 -4.05
N VAL A 560 -60.93 15.97 -2.84
CA VAL A 560 -61.40 15.31 -1.61
C VAL A 560 -62.92 15.36 -1.55
N GLN A 561 -63.53 16.46 -2.01
CA GLN A 561 -64.98 16.65 -1.98
C GLN A 561 -65.71 15.88 -3.09
N THR A 562 -65.05 15.66 -4.25
CA THR A 562 -65.63 14.93 -5.38
C THR A 562 -65.40 13.42 -5.32
N GLY A 563 -64.70 12.91 -4.31
CA GLY A 563 -64.40 11.47 -4.15
C GLY A 563 -63.19 10.97 -4.95
N GLY A 564 -62.56 11.81 -5.78
CA GLY A 564 -61.39 11.43 -6.59
C GLY A 564 -60.18 11.00 -5.76
N LEU A 565 -60.04 11.48 -4.53
CA LEU A 565 -59.02 10.99 -3.60
C LEU A 565 -59.24 9.52 -3.23
N ASN A 566 -60.49 9.09 -2.97
CA ASN A 566 -60.78 7.72 -2.55
C ASN A 566 -60.43 6.72 -3.66
N ASP A 567 -60.72 7.08 -4.89
CA ASP A 567 -60.38 6.31 -6.08
C ASP A 567 -58.86 6.09 -6.22
N LEU A 568 -58.05 7.11 -5.95
CA LEU A 568 -56.58 7.01 -6.00
C LEU A 568 -56.02 6.15 -4.88
N ILE A 569 -56.63 6.24 -3.69
CA ILE A 569 -56.26 5.42 -2.53
C ILE A 569 -56.57 3.94 -2.81
N LEU A 570 -57.75 3.64 -3.36
CA LEU A 570 -58.15 2.28 -3.71
C LEU A 570 -57.18 1.64 -4.72
N GLU A 571 -56.81 2.36 -5.78
CA GLU A 571 -55.84 1.88 -6.77
C GLU A 571 -54.48 1.53 -6.14
N LEU A 572 -53.98 2.36 -5.21
CA LEU A 572 -52.72 2.09 -4.50
C LEU A 572 -52.84 0.91 -3.53
N GLN A 573 -53.99 0.76 -2.87
CA GLN A 573 -54.26 -0.36 -1.96
C GLN A 573 -54.36 -1.70 -2.70
N GLU A 574 -55.01 -1.73 -3.87
CA GLU A 574 -55.09 -2.94 -4.71
C GLU A 574 -53.72 -3.44 -5.16
N LYS A 575 -52.74 -2.54 -5.30
CA LYS A 575 -51.35 -2.89 -5.66
C LYS A 575 -50.42 -3.18 -4.48
N GLY A 576 -50.95 -3.26 -3.26
CA GLY A 576 -50.22 -3.76 -2.10
C GLY A 576 -49.45 -2.71 -1.29
N GLU A 577 -49.69 -1.42 -1.47
CA GLU A 577 -49.09 -0.36 -0.64
C GLU A 577 -50.04 0.09 0.47
N ALA A 578 -49.88 -0.46 1.68
CA ALA A 578 -50.88 -0.40 2.76
C ALA A 578 -50.65 0.68 3.85
N SER A 579 -49.89 1.75 3.61
CA SER A 579 -49.68 2.78 4.65
C SER A 579 -49.60 4.20 4.10
N LEU A 580 -50.76 4.75 3.70
CA LEU A 580 -50.92 6.19 3.54
C LEU A 580 -51.07 6.83 4.93
N VAL A 581 -50.06 7.59 5.37
CA VAL A 581 -50.18 8.44 6.56
C VAL A 581 -50.84 9.75 6.11
N ASN A 582 -52.16 9.84 6.28
CA ASN A 582 -52.91 11.06 5.96
C ASN A 582 -52.51 12.19 6.93
N SER A 583 -51.88 13.25 6.40
CA SER A 583 -51.75 14.53 7.08
C SER A 583 -52.51 15.58 6.28
N LEU A 584 -53.64 16.05 6.83
CA LEU A 584 -54.40 17.16 6.25
C LEU A 584 -53.73 18.46 6.69
N TYR A 585 -53.02 19.11 5.77
CA TYR A 585 -52.61 20.50 5.94
C TYR A 585 -53.72 21.39 5.40
N ASN A 586 -54.38 22.14 6.30
CA ASN A 586 -55.42 23.13 5.98
C ASN A 586 -54.85 24.41 5.36
#